data_AF-A0A8E2H445-F1
#
_entry.id   AF-A0A8E2H445-F1
#
_cell.length_a   1.000
_cell.length_b   1.000
_cell.length_c   1.000
_cell.angle_alpha   90.00
_cell.angle_beta   90.00
_cell.angle_gamma   90.00
#
_symmetry.space_group_name_H-M   'P 1'
#
loop_
_entity.id
_entity.type
_entity.pdbx_description
1 polymer ?
#
loop_
_entity_poly.entity_id
_entity_poly.type
_entity_poly.pdbx_seq_one_letter_code
_entity_poly.pdbx_strand_id
1 'polypeptide(L)'
;MSETRIHPETGQELRRDTRPQKVCVGSLSRVVDVPGWYPEGDGDAIHSGADLRAYNDAFKELREAYAARIKTVRKKLGLTQEEAGVIIGGGKRAFQKYESGRTPPSDAAVGLIEILARHPEEVATLRSFRMGTPKAMPPDPRSSGAPSPIGKRIKRGVRNAAA
;
A
#
# COMPACT_ATOMS: atom_id res chain seq x y z
N MET A 1 -43.43 -10.85 10.10
CA MET A 1 -42.88 -11.65 9.00
C MET A 1 -41.41 -11.27 8.88
N SER A 2 -40.49 -12.23 8.94
CA SER A 2 -39.06 -11.93 8.69
C SER A 2 -38.94 -11.37 7.30
N GLU A 3 -38.41 -10.16 7.15
CA GLU A 3 -38.17 -9.62 5.81
C GLU A 3 -37.13 -10.50 5.12
N THR A 4 -37.38 -10.82 3.85
CA THR A 4 -36.49 -11.65 3.01
C THR A 4 -36.17 -10.94 1.69
N ARG A 5 -35.02 -11.27 1.10
CA ARG A 5 -34.57 -10.80 -0.22
C ARG A 5 -33.96 -11.94 -1.01
N ILE A 6 -33.87 -11.80 -2.34
CA ILE A 6 -33.19 -12.77 -3.20
C ILE A 6 -31.81 -12.22 -3.57
N HIS A 7 -30.76 -13.02 -3.38
CA HIS A 7 -29.40 -12.67 -3.77
C HIS A 7 -29.31 -12.54 -5.31
N PRO A 8 -28.77 -11.45 -5.85
CA PRO A 8 -28.81 -11.16 -7.29
C PRO A 8 -28.00 -12.13 -8.14
N GLU A 9 -26.94 -12.73 -7.58
CA GLU A 9 -26.04 -13.62 -8.34
C GLU A 9 -26.35 -15.11 -8.13
N THR A 10 -26.86 -15.49 -6.96
CA THR A 10 -27.00 -16.90 -6.56
C THR A 10 -28.45 -17.35 -6.47
N GLY A 11 -29.41 -16.40 -6.49
CA GLY A 11 -30.83 -16.69 -6.29
C GLY A 11 -31.19 -17.14 -4.88
N GLN A 12 -30.24 -17.16 -3.94
CA GLN A 12 -30.48 -17.62 -2.57
C GLN A 12 -31.38 -16.66 -1.80
N GLU A 13 -32.21 -17.20 -0.91
CA GLU A 13 -32.98 -16.40 0.04
C GLU A 13 -32.06 -15.85 1.13
N LEU A 14 -32.10 -14.53 1.30
CA LEU A 14 -31.39 -13.79 2.32
C LEU A 14 -32.39 -13.30 3.36
N ARG A 15 -32.02 -13.43 4.63
CA ARG A 15 -32.81 -12.95 5.76
C ARG A 15 -32.11 -11.76 6.39
N ARG A 16 -32.91 -10.80 6.87
CA ARG A 16 -32.37 -9.69 7.65
C ARG A 16 -31.78 -10.23 8.96
N ASP A 17 -30.50 -9.97 9.17
CA ASP A 17 -29.75 -10.44 10.34
C ASP A 17 -28.61 -9.44 10.68
N THR A 18 -27.95 -9.63 11.81
CA THR A 18 -26.76 -8.87 12.21
C THR A 18 -25.68 -9.84 12.63
N ARG A 19 -24.54 -9.83 11.93
CA ARG A 19 -23.44 -10.76 12.21
C ARG A 19 -22.15 -10.02 12.59
N PRO A 20 -21.35 -10.58 13.51
CA PRO A 20 -20.06 -10.04 13.84
C PRO A 20 -19.11 -10.16 12.65
N GLN A 21 -18.50 -9.06 12.23
CA GLN A 21 -17.47 -9.02 11.19
C GLN A 21 -16.17 -8.43 11.75
N LYS A 22 -15.06 -9.02 11.34
CA LYS A 22 -13.72 -8.57 11.74
C LYS A 22 -13.21 -7.54 10.73
N VAL A 23 -13.02 -6.33 11.19
CA VAL A 23 -12.35 -5.24 10.46
C VAL A 23 -10.85 -5.32 10.72
N CYS A 24 -10.03 -5.31 9.66
CA CYS A 24 -8.58 -5.39 9.76
C CYS A 24 -7.91 -4.20 9.06
N VAL A 25 -6.92 -3.58 9.70
CA VAL A 25 -6.02 -2.61 9.06
C VAL A 25 -4.59 -2.84 9.56
N GLY A 26 -3.73 -3.31 8.66
CA GLY A 26 -2.37 -3.70 9.03
C GLY A 26 -2.38 -4.82 10.07
N SER A 27 -1.72 -4.61 11.20
CA SER A 27 -1.68 -5.55 12.32
C SER A 27 -2.83 -5.37 13.32
N LEU A 28 -3.68 -4.36 13.13
CA LEU A 28 -4.79 -4.06 14.04
C LEU A 28 -6.08 -4.68 13.52
N SER A 29 -6.94 -5.10 14.46
CA SER A 29 -8.28 -5.57 14.11
C SER A 29 -9.31 -5.23 15.19
N ARG A 30 -10.58 -5.19 14.78
CA ARG A 30 -11.73 -5.00 15.66
C ARG A 30 -12.90 -5.82 15.12
N VAL A 31 -13.70 -6.41 16.00
CA VAL A 31 -14.97 -7.05 15.63
C VAL A 31 -16.09 -6.05 15.85
N VAL A 32 -16.98 -5.93 14.87
CA VAL A 32 -18.18 -5.08 14.94
C VAL A 32 -19.37 -5.85 14.40
N ASP A 33 -20.54 -5.58 14.98
CA ASP A 33 -21.79 -6.14 14.50
C ASP A 33 -22.25 -5.38 13.25
N VAL A 34 -22.44 -6.12 12.16
CA VAL A 34 -22.83 -5.56 10.86
C VAL A 34 -24.22 -6.08 10.51
N PRO A 35 -25.24 -5.22 10.47
CA PRO A 35 -26.54 -5.60 9.94
C PRO A 35 -26.46 -5.93 8.45
N GLY A 36 -27.37 -6.73 7.93
CA GLY A 36 -27.34 -7.08 6.52
C GLY A 36 -28.39 -8.11 6.15
N TRP A 37 -28.33 -8.53 4.90
CA TRP A 37 -29.14 -9.61 4.35
C TRP A 37 -28.23 -10.80 4.14
N TYR A 38 -28.37 -11.81 4.99
CA TYR A 38 -27.47 -12.94 5.04
C TYR A 38 -28.17 -14.23 4.59
N PRO A 39 -27.47 -15.13 3.89
CA PRO A 39 -27.97 -16.48 3.68
C PRO A 39 -27.91 -17.26 4.99
N GLU A 40 -28.60 -18.40 5.06
CA GLU A 40 -28.54 -19.29 6.21
C GLU A 40 -27.12 -19.81 6.48
N GLY A 41 -26.31 -19.97 5.42
CA GLY A 41 -24.90 -20.36 5.49
C GLY A 41 -23.91 -19.20 5.56
N ASP A 42 -22.71 -19.45 5.03
CA ASP A 42 -21.55 -18.56 4.97
C ASP A 42 -21.39 -17.82 3.63
N GLY A 43 -22.41 -17.90 2.77
CA GLY A 43 -22.45 -17.19 1.49
C GLY A 43 -22.50 -15.67 1.63
N ASP A 44 -22.38 -14.99 0.49
CA ASP A 44 -22.27 -13.54 0.44
C ASP A 44 -23.53 -12.81 0.95
N ALA A 45 -23.28 -11.75 1.71
CA ALA A 45 -24.31 -10.92 2.30
C ALA A 45 -24.49 -9.61 1.54
N ILE A 46 -25.72 -9.08 1.52
CA ILE A 46 -25.99 -7.75 0.97
C ILE A 46 -26.10 -6.74 2.10
N HIS A 47 -25.33 -5.67 1.99
CA HIS A 47 -25.34 -4.55 2.94
C HIS A 47 -25.76 -3.26 2.27
N SER A 48 -26.54 -2.44 2.98
CA SER A 48 -26.73 -1.04 2.63
C SER A 48 -25.60 -0.17 3.17
N GLY A 49 -25.51 1.09 2.71
CA GLY A 49 -24.57 2.05 3.32
C GLY A 49 -24.86 2.30 4.81
N ALA A 50 -26.12 2.19 5.22
CA ALA A 50 -26.53 2.30 6.62
C ALA A 50 -26.03 1.13 7.48
N ASP A 51 -26.03 -0.06 6.90
CA ASP A 51 -25.58 -1.29 7.52
C ASP A 51 -24.07 -1.28 7.77
N LEU A 52 -23.31 -0.75 6.81
CA LEU A 52 -21.84 -0.69 6.88
C LEU A 52 -21.31 0.46 7.76
N ARG A 53 -22.15 1.27 8.40
CA ARG A 53 -21.68 2.42 9.20
C ARG A 53 -20.68 2.01 10.27
N ALA A 54 -21.04 1.04 11.13
CA ALA A 54 -20.16 0.56 12.20
C ALA A 54 -18.85 -0.03 11.65
N TYR A 55 -18.91 -0.76 10.54
CA TYR A 55 -17.73 -1.29 9.85
C TYR A 55 -16.83 -0.16 9.34
N ASN A 56 -17.39 0.82 8.63
CA ASN A 56 -16.66 1.93 8.03
C ASN A 56 -16.02 2.83 9.08
N ASP A 57 -16.73 3.10 10.18
CA ASP A 57 -16.20 3.88 11.31
C ASP A 57 -15.04 3.15 11.98
N ALA A 58 -15.20 1.85 12.27
CA ALA A 58 -14.12 1.03 12.81
C ALA A 58 -12.92 0.95 11.84
N PHE A 59 -13.15 0.82 10.54
CA PHE A 59 -12.08 0.82 9.54
C PHE A 59 -11.32 2.15 9.53
N LYS A 60 -12.02 3.27 9.59
CA LYS A 60 -11.42 4.62 9.65
C LYS A 60 -10.56 4.78 10.90
N GLU A 61 -11.08 4.42 12.06
CA GLU A 61 -10.35 4.50 13.33
C GLU A 61 -9.10 3.61 13.33
N LEU A 62 -9.22 2.36 12.87
CA LEU A 62 -8.10 1.43 12.79
C LEU A 62 -7.03 1.93 11.80
N ARG A 63 -7.44 2.56 10.70
CA ARG A 63 -6.53 3.16 9.72
C ARG A 63 -5.75 4.33 10.30
N GLU A 64 -6.41 5.21 11.05
CA GLU A 64 -5.74 6.32 11.73
C GLU A 64 -4.77 5.80 12.82
N ALA A 65 -5.21 4.83 13.62
CA ALA A 65 -4.39 4.20 14.65
C ALA A 65 -3.17 3.48 14.07
N TYR A 66 -3.34 2.75 12.97
CA TYR A 66 -2.24 2.03 12.33
C TYR A 66 -1.24 2.99 11.66
N ALA A 67 -1.72 4.06 11.01
CA ALA A 67 -0.85 5.10 10.48
C ALA A 67 0.01 5.76 11.58
N ALA A 68 -0.58 6.03 12.74
CA ALA A 68 0.15 6.53 13.91
C ALA A 68 1.17 5.50 14.44
N ARG A 69 0.80 4.21 14.49
CA ARG A 69 1.73 3.13 14.87
C ARG A 69 2.96 3.08 13.96
N ILE A 70 2.77 3.12 12.65
CA ILE A 70 3.87 3.12 11.66
C ILE A 70 4.83 4.28 11.94
N LYS A 71 4.29 5.48 12.17
CA LYS A 71 5.09 6.68 12.52
C LYS A 71 5.89 6.48 13.81
N THR A 72 5.27 5.91 14.84
CA THR A 72 5.93 5.60 16.13
C THR A 72 7.06 4.60 15.95
N VAL A 73 6.82 3.50 15.22
CA VAL A 73 7.84 2.49 14.93
C VAL A 73 9.01 3.11 14.15
N ARG A 74 8.74 3.82 13.06
CA ARG A 74 9.79 4.49 12.28
C ARG A 74 10.65 5.42 13.14
N LYS A 75 10.02 6.22 14.00
CA LYS A 75 10.73 7.13 14.91
C LYS A 75 11.57 6.37 15.93
N LYS A 76 11.07 5.26 16.48
CA LYS A 76 11.83 4.36 17.38
C LYS A 76 13.08 3.80 16.68
N LEU A 77 13.00 3.53 15.38
CA LEU A 77 14.12 3.06 14.57
C LEU A 77 15.11 4.19 14.17
N GLY A 78 14.82 5.45 14.50
CA GLY A 78 15.66 6.59 14.12
C GLY A 78 15.72 6.85 12.61
N LEU A 79 14.70 6.44 11.85
CA LEU A 79 14.68 6.56 10.39
C LEU A 79 13.87 7.79 9.92
N THR A 80 14.34 8.45 8.87
CA THR A 80 13.50 9.35 8.05
C THR A 80 12.45 8.55 7.27
N GLN A 81 11.43 9.22 6.74
CA GLN A 81 10.41 8.56 5.92
C GLN A 81 11.00 7.99 4.62
N GLU A 82 11.98 8.67 4.03
CA GLU A 82 12.67 8.20 2.83
C GLU A 82 13.50 6.94 3.14
N GLU A 83 14.32 6.98 4.19
CA GLU A 83 15.11 5.82 4.60
C GLU A 83 14.21 4.63 4.93
N ALA A 84 13.12 4.83 5.65
CA ALA A 84 12.17 3.75 5.94
C ALA A 84 11.56 3.17 4.66
N GLY A 85 11.21 4.00 3.68
CA GLY A 85 10.71 3.55 2.38
C GLY A 85 11.73 2.75 1.56
N VAL A 86 13.02 3.04 1.73
CA VAL A 86 14.11 2.27 1.10
C VAL A 86 14.44 1.00 1.89
N ILE A 87 14.55 1.07 3.21
CA ILE A 87 14.99 -0.02 4.11
C ILE A 87 13.89 -1.06 4.32
N ILE A 88 12.65 -0.63 4.56
CA ILE A 88 11.51 -1.53 4.80
C ILE A 88 10.88 -1.89 3.45
N GLY A 89 10.72 -0.90 2.57
CA GLY A 89 10.22 -1.10 1.20
C GLY A 89 9.07 -0.17 0.84
N GLY A 90 8.59 -0.31 -0.40
CA GLY A 90 7.56 0.56 -0.98
C GLY A 90 8.11 1.83 -1.65
N GLY A 91 9.42 2.08 -1.55
CA GLY A 91 10.11 3.19 -2.18
C GLY A 91 10.04 4.48 -1.37
N LYS A 92 10.79 5.51 -1.81
CA LYS A 92 11.07 6.76 -1.07
C LYS A 92 9.85 7.48 -0.49
N ARG A 93 8.67 7.33 -1.10
CA ARG A 93 7.42 8.04 -0.73
C ARG A 93 6.40 7.14 -0.02
N ALA A 94 6.74 5.89 0.27
CA ALA A 94 5.83 4.94 0.89
C ALA A 94 5.39 5.39 2.29
N PHE A 95 6.35 5.69 3.16
CA PHE A 95 6.04 6.05 4.56
C PHE A 95 5.28 7.36 4.68
N GLN A 96 5.41 8.30 3.73
CA GLN A 96 4.53 9.48 3.64
C GLN A 96 3.06 9.08 3.44
N LYS A 97 2.80 8.12 2.54
CA LYS A 97 1.44 7.64 2.25
C LYS A 97 0.89 6.78 3.38
N TYR A 98 1.75 5.97 3.99
CA TYR A 98 1.37 5.09 5.10
C TYR A 98 1.03 5.89 6.36
N GLU A 99 1.89 6.85 6.74
CA GLU A 99 1.70 7.66 7.95
C GLU A 99 0.60 8.71 7.82
N SER A 100 0.22 9.08 6.59
CA SER A 100 -0.99 9.89 6.35
C SER A 100 -2.26 9.04 6.26
N GLY A 101 -2.14 7.72 6.39
CA GLY A 101 -3.21 6.77 6.16
C GLY A 101 -3.56 6.58 4.69
N ARG A 102 -3.26 7.53 3.78
CA ARG A 102 -3.74 7.58 2.38
C ARG A 102 -3.70 6.23 1.66
N THR A 103 -2.61 5.48 1.83
CA THR A 103 -2.45 4.14 1.27
C THR A 103 -2.04 3.18 2.38
N PRO A 104 -2.67 2.00 2.52
CA PRO A 104 -2.19 0.99 3.45
C PRO A 104 -0.86 0.38 2.96
N PRO A 105 0.03 -0.07 3.85
CA PRO A 105 1.16 -0.91 3.47
C PRO A 105 0.72 -2.27 2.93
N SER A 106 1.57 -2.94 2.16
CA SER A 106 1.36 -4.35 1.79
C SER A 106 1.56 -5.26 3.00
N ASP A 107 1.03 -6.49 2.95
CA ASP A 107 1.16 -7.46 4.06
C ASP A 107 2.62 -7.75 4.43
N ALA A 108 3.51 -7.85 3.44
CA ALA A 108 4.94 -8.00 3.68
C ALA A 108 5.54 -6.79 4.43
N ALA A 109 5.12 -5.58 4.08
CA ALA A 109 5.54 -4.37 4.78
C ALA A 109 4.96 -4.30 6.20
N VAL A 110 3.69 -4.70 6.39
CA VAL A 110 3.07 -4.84 7.72
C VAL A 110 3.90 -5.79 8.58
N GLY A 111 4.17 -7.01 8.09
CA GLY A 111 4.97 -8.00 8.81
C GLY A 111 6.34 -7.47 9.21
N LEU A 112 7.04 -6.81 8.28
CA LEU A 112 8.38 -6.27 8.56
C LEU A 112 8.33 -5.09 9.55
N ILE A 113 7.35 -4.20 9.46
CA ILE A 113 7.14 -3.11 10.43
C ILE A 113 6.92 -3.69 11.83
N GLU A 114 6.13 -4.75 11.96
CA GLU A 114 5.84 -5.38 13.25
C GLU A 114 7.05 -6.14 13.82
N ILE A 115 7.84 -6.81 12.97
CA ILE A 115 9.09 -7.44 13.39
C ILE A 115 10.06 -6.37 13.91
N LEU A 116 10.28 -5.30 13.16
CA LEU A 116 11.19 -4.21 13.56
C LEU A 116 10.67 -3.42 14.78
N ALA A 117 9.36 -3.38 15.01
CA ALA A 117 8.80 -2.81 16.22
C ALA A 117 9.28 -3.58 17.48
N ARG A 118 9.40 -4.91 17.37
CA ARG A 118 9.89 -5.81 18.43
C ARG A 118 11.42 -5.90 18.47
N HIS A 119 12.06 -5.96 17.31
CA HIS A 119 13.50 -6.16 17.09
C HIS A 119 14.09 -4.96 16.32
N PRO A 120 14.21 -3.78 16.95
CA PRO A 120 14.70 -2.58 16.27
C PRO A 120 16.14 -2.71 15.75
N GLU A 121 16.95 -3.58 16.34
CA GLU A 121 18.32 -3.91 15.94
C GLU A 121 18.42 -4.46 14.51
N GLU A 122 17.39 -5.16 14.03
CA GLU A 122 17.36 -5.77 12.69
C GLU A 122 17.32 -4.75 11.55
N VAL A 123 17.12 -3.46 11.84
CA VAL A 123 17.34 -2.39 10.86
C VAL A 123 18.77 -2.42 10.32
N ALA A 124 19.77 -2.78 11.12
CA ALA A 124 21.15 -2.89 10.65
C ALA A 124 21.30 -3.99 9.59
N THR A 125 20.66 -5.13 9.81
CA THR A 125 20.59 -6.25 8.86
C THR A 125 19.92 -5.82 7.56
N LEU A 126 18.79 -5.09 7.61
CA LEU A 126 18.13 -4.60 6.40
C LEU A 126 18.98 -3.55 5.66
N ARG A 127 19.72 -2.70 6.38
CA ARG A 127 20.64 -1.74 5.79
C ARG A 127 21.76 -2.43 5.02
N SER A 128 22.34 -3.51 5.55
CA SER A 128 23.43 -4.21 4.86
C SER A 128 22.99 -4.80 3.51
N PHE A 129 21.78 -5.35 3.44
CA PHE A 129 21.24 -5.89 2.19
C PHE A 129 20.91 -4.81 1.16
N ARG A 130 20.38 -3.66 1.60
CA ARG A 130 19.80 -2.65 0.70
C ARG A 130 20.73 -1.49 0.36
N MET A 131 21.69 -1.17 1.22
CA MET A 131 22.69 -0.12 1.00
C MET A 131 24.06 -0.69 0.61
N GLY A 132 24.24 -2.02 0.63
CA GLY A 132 25.46 -2.73 0.24
C GLY A 132 25.63 -3.00 -1.26
N THR A 133 24.66 -2.64 -2.11
CA THR A 133 24.83 -2.69 -3.57
C THR A 133 24.93 -1.27 -4.13
N PRO A 134 26.14 -0.76 -4.45
CA PRO A 134 26.21 0.30 -5.44
C PRO A 134 25.56 -0.24 -6.70
N LYS A 135 24.62 0.52 -7.27
CA LYS A 135 24.17 0.29 -8.64
C LYS A 135 25.43 0.39 -9.51
N ALA A 136 26.03 -0.74 -9.88
CA ALA A 136 27.07 -0.78 -10.89
C ALA A 136 26.44 -0.23 -12.17
N MET A 137 26.65 1.06 -12.42
CA MET A 137 26.45 1.62 -13.74
C MET A 137 27.54 0.98 -14.59
N PRO A 138 27.21 0.22 -15.66
CA PRO A 138 28.25 -0.20 -16.59
C PRO A 138 28.99 1.05 -17.06
N PRO A 139 30.33 1.05 -17.12
CA PRO A 139 31.07 2.20 -17.61
C PRO A 139 30.55 2.54 -19.01
N ASP A 140 30.22 3.82 -19.24
CA ASP A 140 29.83 4.28 -20.58
C ASP A 140 31.00 3.96 -21.53
N PRO A 141 30.80 3.12 -22.55
CA PRO A 141 31.85 2.75 -23.49
C PRO A 141 32.38 3.95 -24.30
N ARG A 142 31.78 5.14 -24.14
CA ARG A 142 32.18 6.37 -24.84
C ARG A 142 33.15 7.27 -24.07
N SER A 143 33.58 6.88 -22.86
CA SER A 143 34.48 7.69 -22.02
C SER A 143 35.98 7.49 -22.30
N SER A 144 36.39 6.52 -23.12
CA SER A 144 37.79 6.41 -23.56
C SER A 144 37.99 7.21 -24.85
N GLY A 145 38.57 8.40 -24.70
CA GLY A 145 38.82 9.32 -25.80
C GLY A 145 39.65 8.72 -26.93
N ALA A 146 39.10 8.81 -28.13
CA ALA A 146 39.84 8.91 -29.39
C ALA A 146 39.19 10.05 -30.20
N PRO A 147 39.97 10.96 -30.82
CA PRO A 147 39.38 12.01 -31.64
C PRO A 147 38.74 11.39 -32.89
N SER A 148 37.42 11.48 -33.01
CA SER A 148 36.69 11.01 -34.18
C SER A 148 36.89 11.98 -35.36
N PRO A 149 37.16 11.49 -36.58
CA PRO A 149 37.48 12.34 -37.72
C PRO A 149 36.24 13.08 -38.25
N ILE A 150 36.51 14.24 -38.82
CA ILE A 150 35.56 15.18 -39.43
C ILE A 150 34.63 14.48 -40.43
N GLY A 151 33.33 14.42 -40.10
CA GLY A 151 32.25 13.88 -40.93
C GLY A 151 31.26 14.97 -41.36
N LYS A 152 31.15 15.15 -42.67
CA LYS A 152 30.41 16.17 -43.46
C LYS A 152 29.06 16.66 -42.89
N ARG A 153 28.91 17.99 -42.93
CA ARG A 153 27.70 18.78 -42.64
C ARG A 153 26.58 18.48 -43.65
N ILE A 154 25.54 17.76 -43.23
CA ILE A 154 24.32 17.59 -44.02
C ILE A 154 23.42 18.81 -43.80
N LYS A 155 23.19 19.58 -44.87
CA LYS A 155 22.24 20.71 -44.88
C LYS A 155 20.81 20.16 -44.81
N ARG A 156 20.08 20.43 -43.71
CA ARG A 156 18.62 20.22 -43.68
C ARG A 156 17.94 21.45 -44.30
N GLY A 157 17.22 21.18 -45.39
CA GLY A 157 16.43 22.17 -46.14
C GLY A 157 15.27 22.73 -45.32
N VAL A 158 15.09 24.03 -45.47
CA VAL A 158 13.93 24.81 -45.04
C VAL A 158 12.73 24.33 -45.86
N ARG A 159 11.61 24.02 -45.19
CA ARG A 159 10.28 24.02 -45.83
C ARG A 159 9.40 25.03 -45.11
N ASN A 160 8.98 26.01 -45.88
CA ASN A 160 8.06 27.09 -45.54
C ASN A 160 6.59 26.68 -45.78
N ALA A 161 5.71 27.41 -45.10
CA ALA A 161 4.31 27.74 -45.42
C ALA A 161 3.27 26.59 -45.27
N ALA A 162 2.02 26.85 -44.88
CA ALA A 162 1.25 28.09 -44.87
C ALA A 162 0.20 28.08 -43.73
N ALA A 163 -0.17 29.29 -43.31
CA ALA A 163 -1.43 29.60 -42.63
C ALA A 163 -2.53 29.83 -43.69
#